data_AF-A0A849QX28-F1
#
_entry.id   AF-A0A849QX28-F1
#
_cell.length_a   1.000
_cell.length_b   1.000
_cell.length_c   1.000
_cell.angle_alpha   90.00
_cell.angle_beta   90.00
_cell.angle_gamma   90.00
#
_symmetry.space_group_name_H-M   'P 1'
#
loop_
_entity.id
_entity.type
_entity.pdbx_description
1 polymer ?
#
loop_
_entity_poly.entity_id
_entity_poly.type
_entity_poly.pdbx_seq_one_letter_code
_entity_poly.pdbx_strand_id
1 'polypeptide(L)'
;MSDHIPELVAGVRNPATLSVCKDHADAVYFSIDRFSLRARARDITLDNLDTFVEQVRDSGLKAYLAVNTVIYPEDLPAVDAVVEAAASAGVDAVIAWDPA
;
A
#
# COMPACT_ATOMS: atom_id res chain seq x y z
N MET A 1 -9.31 -3.57 14.44
CA MET A 1 -8.75 -2.22 14.23
C MET A 1 -9.75 -1.19 14.73
N SER A 2 -9.26 0.00 15.10
CA SER A 2 -10.12 1.10 15.51
C SER A 2 -10.91 1.65 14.31
N ASP A 3 -12.20 1.88 14.52
CA ASP A 3 -13.18 2.35 13.53
C ASP A 3 -13.06 3.86 13.21
N HIS A 4 -12.04 4.53 13.73
CA HIS A 4 -11.81 5.95 13.44
C HIS A 4 -11.15 6.14 12.07
N ILE A 5 -11.46 7.28 11.45
CA ILE A 5 -10.75 7.76 10.26
C ILE A 5 -9.31 8.07 10.69
N PRO A 6 -8.27 7.57 9.98
CA PRO A 6 -6.88 7.89 10.30
C PRO A 6 -6.63 9.40 10.34
N GLU A 7 -5.98 9.88 11.40
CA GLU A 7 -5.54 11.28 11.51
C GLU A 7 -4.18 11.45 10.82
N LEU A 8 -3.28 10.46 10.97
CA LEU A 8 -1.97 10.46 10.35
C LEU A 8 -1.72 9.19 9.53
N VAL A 9 -1.43 9.39 8.24
CA VAL A 9 -0.98 8.34 7.31
C VAL A 9 0.49 8.57 6.95
N ALA A 10 1.38 7.69 7.41
CA ALA A 10 2.81 7.81 7.20
C ALA A 10 3.30 7.01 5.98
N GLY A 11 4.24 7.56 5.21
CA GLY A 11 4.79 6.86 4.05
C GLY A 11 5.88 5.87 4.45
N VAL A 12 5.68 4.59 4.14
CA VAL A 12 6.66 3.53 4.39
C VAL A 12 7.24 2.98 3.10
N ARG A 13 8.42 2.37 3.19
CA ARG A 13 9.15 1.79 2.05
C ARG A 13 9.50 0.33 2.25
N ASN A 14 9.69 -0.06 3.51
CA ASN A 14 10.14 -1.38 3.92
C ASN A 14 9.84 -1.62 5.41
N PRO A 15 10.05 -2.85 5.91
CA PRO A 15 9.78 -3.19 7.30
C PRO A 15 10.54 -2.31 8.32
N ALA A 16 11.74 -1.83 7.99
CA ALA A 16 12.48 -0.94 8.89
C ALA A 16 11.74 0.40 9.10
N THR A 17 11.26 1.03 8.02
CA THR A 17 10.44 2.26 8.13
C THR A 17 9.09 2.02 8.79
N LEU A 18 8.49 0.83 8.60
CA LEU A 18 7.24 0.45 9.26
C LEU A 18 7.40 0.40 10.78
N SER A 19 8.51 -0.14 11.28
CA SER A 19 8.74 -0.28 12.72
C SER A 19 8.75 1.07 13.46
N VAL A 20 9.17 2.15 12.80
CA VAL A 20 9.16 3.51 13.36
C VAL A 20 7.74 4.09 13.40
N CYS A 21 6.83 3.66 12.54
CA CYS A 21 5.47 4.20 12.46
C CYS A 21 4.50 3.61 13.49
N LYS A 22 4.80 2.44 14.06
CA LYS A 22 3.91 1.64 14.91
C LYS A 22 3.19 2.44 16.00
N ASP A 23 3.91 3.32 16.70
CA ASP A 23 3.37 4.10 17.82
C ASP A 23 3.15 5.59 17.47
N HIS A 24 3.25 5.94 16.19
CA HIS A 24 3.32 7.33 15.72
C HIS A 24 2.36 7.64 14.58
N ALA A 25 1.59 6.68 14.08
CA ALA A 25 0.61 6.89 13.02
C ALA A 25 -0.62 5.99 13.22
N ASP A 26 -1.71 6.28 12.50
CA ASP A 26 -2.90 5.43 12.46
C ASP A 26 -2.89 4.46 11.27
N ALA A 27 -2.19 4.87 10.21
CA ALA A 27 -2.09 4.15 8.96
C ALA A 27 -0.73 4.39 8.31
N VAL A 28 -0.37 3.49 7.40
CA VAL A 28 0.79 3.67 6.52
C VAL A 28 0.35 3.57 5.08
N TYR A 29 0.97 4.37 4.22
CA TYR A 29 0.86 4.19 2.79
C TYR A 29 2.17 3.67 2.19
N PHE A 30 2.04 2.77 1.24
CA PHE A 30 3.16 2.16 0.54
C PHE A 30 2.82 1.97 -0.94
N SER A 31 3.81 1.55 -1.72
CA SER A 31 3.63 1.16 -3.11
C SER A 31 4.34 -0.17 -3.34
N ILE A 32 3.91 -0.88 -4.36
CA ILE A 32 4.64 -2.02 -4.91
C ILE A 32 5.55 -1.56 -6.06
N ASP A 33 6.28 -2.50 -6.65
CA ASP A 33 7.15 -2.32 -7.81
C ASP A 33 6.41 -2.07 -9.14
N ARG A 34 5.07 -1.95 -9.09
CA ARG A 34 4.16 -1.66 -10.19
C ARG A 34 3.30 -0.44 -9.88
N PHE A 35 2.90 0.29 -10.92
CA PHE A 35 1.94 1.41 -10.86
C PHE A 35 2.22 2.45 -9.76
N SER A 36 3.50 2.74 -9.52
CA SER A 36 3.94 3.72 -8.55
C SER A 36 4.87 4.77 -9.16
N LEU A 37 4.57 6.04 -8.91
CA LEU A 37 5.49 7.14 -9.21
C LEU A 37 6.69 7.19 -8.28
N ARG A 38 6.65 6.47 -7.15
CA ARG A 38 7.76 6.37 -6.20
C ARG A 38 8.66 5.20 -6.59
N ALA A 39 9.53 5.44 -7.59
CA ALA A 39 10.49 4.51 -8.22
C ALA A 39 11.50 3.75 -7.31
N ARG A 40 11.33 3.79 -5.98
CA ARG A 40 12.23 3.21 -4.98
C ARG A 40 11.53 2.25 -4.00
N ALA A 41 10.25 1.94 -4.18
CA ALA A 41 9.60 0.86 -3.43
C ALA A 41 9.85 -0.46 -4.16
N ARG A 42 11.01 -1.07 -3.94
CA ARG A 42 11.35 -2.40 -4.50
C ARG A 42 11.28 -3.52 -3.46
N ASP A 43 11.14 -3.15 -2.19
CA ASP A 43 11.15 -4.10 -1.08
C ASP A 43 9.76 -4.76 -0.89
N ILE A 44 8.72 -4.21 -1.53
CA ILE A 44 7.35 -4.68 -1.49
C ILE A 44 6.94 -4.99 -2.94
N THR A 45 6.57 -6.23 -3.20
CA THR A 45 6.17 -6.76 -4.50
C THR A 45 4.82 -7.47 -4.34
N LEU A 46 4.20 -7.89 -5.44
CA LEU A 46 2.99 -8.71 -5.36
C LEU A 46 3.23 -10.02 -4.60
N ASP A 47 4.38 -10.66 -4.81
CA ASP A 47 4.70 -11.96 -4.21
C ASP A 47 4.84 -11.92 -2.68
N ASN A 48 5.20 -10.77 -2.11
CA ASN A 48 5.39 -10.60 -0.66
C ASN A 48 4.35 -9.67 -0.01
N LEU A 49 3.31 -9.28 -0.78
CA LEU A 49 2.31 -8.31 -0.35
C LEU A 49 1.57 -8.78 0.90
N ASP A 50 1.11 -10.03 0.92
CA ASP A 50 0.39 -10.63 2.05
C ASP A 50 1.21 -10.51 3.34
N THR A 51 2.47 -10.96 3.31
CA THR A 51 3.39 -10.88 4.44
C THR A 51 3.61 -9.43 4.89
N PHE A 52 3.73 -8.48 3.96
CA PHE A 52 3.92 -7.08 4.33
C PHE A 52 2.66 -6.50 4.99
N VAL A 53 1.48 -6.77 4.45
CA VAL A 53 0.20 -6.30 5.01
C VAL A 53 -0.06 -6.90 6.40
N GLU A 54 0.29 -8.17 6.61
CA GLU A 54 0.26 -8.80 7.94
C GLU A 54 1.16 -8.05 8.94
N GLN A 55 2.38 -7.68 8.56
CA GLN A 55 3.28 -6.90 9.43
C GLN A 55 2.71 -5.52 9.79
N VAL A 56 2.03 -4.87 8.84
CA VAL A 56 1.36 -3.59 9.08
C VAL A 56 0.24 -3.78 10.10
N ARG A 57 -0.58 -4.82 9.93
CA ARG A 57 -1.69 -5.15 10.83
C ARG A 57 -1.21 -5.52 12.23
N ASP A 58 -0.12 -6.29 12.35
CA ASP A 58 0.52 -6.65 13.62
C ASP A 58 1.13 -5.42 14.33
N SER A 59 1.39 -4.35 13.58
CA SER A 59 1.77 -3.05 14.12
C SER A 59 0.56 -2.21 14.56
N GLY A 60 -0.68 -2.70 14.40
CA GLY A 60 -1.90 -1.98 14.76
C GLY A 60 -2.27 -0.86 13.79
N LEU A 61 -1.62 -0.78 12.64
CA LEU A 61 -1.79 0.27 11.62
C LEU A 61 -2.70 -0.21 10.49
N LYS A 62 -3.37 0.74 9.81
CA LYS A 62 -4.05 0.45 8.54
C LYS A 62 -3.08 0.47 7.35
N ALA A 63 -3.26 -0.42 6.38
CA ALA A 63 -2.40 -0.62 5.23
C ALA A 63 -3.00 0.01 3.97
N TYR A 64 -2.42 1.12 3.46
CA TYR A 64 -2.93 1.84 2.29
C TYR A 64 -2.00 1.65 1.09
N LEU A 65 -2.52 1.14 -0.03
CA LEU A 65 -1.74 0.95 -1.26
C LEU A 65 -1.87 2.16 -2.18
N ALA A 66 -0.75 2.74 -2.60
CA ALA A 66 -0.74 3.78 -3.62
C ALA A 66 -0.59 3.17 -5.02
N VAL A 67 -1.60 3.42 -5.86
CA VAL A 67 -1.66 3.08 -7.29
C VAL A 67 -1.82 4.41 -8.03
N ASN A 68 -0.69 5.07 -8.33
CA ASN A 68 -0.68 6.50 -8.63
C ASN A 68 0.09 6.87 -9.89
N THR A 69 0.20 5.96 -10.85
CA THR A 69 0.72 6.25 -12.20
C THR A 69 -0.42 6.53 -13.16
N VAL A 70 -0.11 7.16 -14.29
CA VAL A 70 -1.00 7.17 -15.46
C VAL A 70 -1.30 5.71 -15.84
N ILE A 71 -2.59 5.39 -16.01
CA ILE A 71 -3.05 4.06 -16.41
C ILE A 71 -3.59 4.13 -17.84
N TYR A 72 -3.02 3.34 -18.74
CA TYR A 72 -3.52 3.22 -20.10
C TYR A 72 -4.50 2.05 -20.24
N PRO A 73 -5.38 2.01 -21.26
CA PRO A 73 -6.31 0.90 -21.46
C PRO A 73 -5.64 -0.48 -21.49
N GLU A 74 -4.43 -0.58 -22.05
CA GLU A 74 -3.64 -1.81 -22.06
C GLU A 74 -3.13 -2.26 -20.68
N ASP A 75 -3.06 -1.34 -19.70
CA ASP A 75 -2.63 -1.62 -18.33
C ASP A 75 -3.75 -2.17 -17.46
N LEU A 76 -5.02 -2.00 -17.86
CA LEU A 76 -6.19 -2.39 -17.05
C LEU A 76 -6.14 -3.83 -16.54
N PRO A 77 -5.79 -4.86 -17.36
CA PRO A 77 -5.69 -6.23 -16.85
C PRO A 77 -4.62 -6.39 -15.76
N ALA A 78 -3.54 -5.62 -15.83
CA ALA A 78 -2.48 -5.66 -14.83
C ALA A 78 -2.84 -4.86 -13.57
N VAL A 79 -3.59 -3.76 -13.70
CA VAL A 79 -4.16 -3.02 -12.57
C VAL A 79 -5.17 -3.89 -11.82
N ASP A 80 -6.06 -4.60 -12.53
CA ASP A 80 -7.03 -5.53 -11.95
C ASP A 80 -6.31 -6.57 -11.10
N ALA A 81 -5.26 -7.21 -11.63
CA ALA A 81 -4.46 -8.18 -10.87
C ALA A 81 -3.83 -7.58 -9.61
N VAL A 82 -3.37 -6.33 -9.65
CA VAL A 82 -2.79 -5.64 -8.49
C VAL A 82 -3.86 -5.35 -7.44
N VAL A 83 -5.04 -4.88 -7.86
CA VAL A 83 -6.14 -4.56 -6.94
C VAL A 83 -6.72 -5.83 -6.32
N GLU A 84 -6.88 -6.91 -7.08
CA GLU A 84 -7.31 -8.21 -6.58
C GLU A 84 -6.33 -8.79 -5.55
N ALA A 85 -5.03 -8.69 -5.82
CA ALA A 85 -4.00 -9.10 -4.87
C ALA A 85 -4.03 -8.24 -3.60
N ALA A 86 -4.18 -6.92 -3.74
CA ALA A 86 -4.31 -6.00 -2.60
C ALA A 86 -5.53 -6.30 -1.73
N ALA A 87 -6.68 -6.56 -2.35
CA ALA A 87 -7.90 -6.94 -1.65
C ALA A 87 -7.73 -8.28 -0.91
N SER A 88 -7.08 -9.27 -1.56
CA SER A 88 -6.80 -10.58 -0.97
C SER A 88 -5.84 -10.50 0.22
N ALA A 89 -4.81 -9.66 0.11
CA ALA A 89 -3.86 -9.38 1.19
C ALA A 89 -4.49 -8.64 2.39
N GLY A 90 -5.68 -8.05 2.21
CA GLY A 90 -6.37 -7.28 3.23
C GLY A 90 -5.83 -5.85 3.38
N VAL A 91 -5.42 -5.22 2.28
CA VAL A 91 -5.18 -3.78 2.18
C VAL A 91 -6.47 -3.04 2.52
N ASP A 92 -6.38 -2.02 3.39
CA ASP A 92 -7.54 -1.30 3.92
C ASP A 92 -8.07 -0.21 2.97
N ALA A 93 -7.20 0.37 2.14
CA ALA A 93 -7.58 1.39 1.16
C ALA A 93 -6.59 1.51 0.01
N VAL A 94 -7.04 2.06 -1.11
CA VAL A 94 -6.20 2.43 -2.25
C VAL A 94 -6.15 3.95 -2.39
N ILE A 95 -4.94 4.50 -2.50
CA ILE A 95 -4.70 5.89 -2.89
C ILE A 95 -4.48 5.89 -4.40
N ALA A 96 -5.54 6.22 -5.13
CA ALA A 96 -5.52 6.30 -6.58
C ALA A 96 -5.24 7.73 -7.05
N TRP A 97 -4.47 7.88 -8.11
CA TRP A 97 -4.38 9.11 -8.89
C TRP A 97 -4.16 8.78 -10.35
N ASP A 98 -5.03 9.30 -11.19
CA ASP A 98 -4.91 9.26 -12.64
C ASP A 98 -5.18 10.68 -13.19
N PRO A 99 -4.22 11.31 -13.89
CA PRO A 99 -4.41 12.64 -14.48
C PRO A 99 -5.23 12.65 -15.77
N ALA A 100 -5.68 11.50 -16.27
CA ALA A 100 -6.48 11.38 -17.49
C ALA A 100 -7.93 11.90 -17.36
#